data_AF-A0A1B6L7U7-F1
#
_entry.id   AF-A0A1B6L7U7-F1
#
_cell.length_a   1.000
_cell.length_b   1.000
_cell.length_c   1.000
_cell.angle_alpha   90.00
_cell.angle_beta   90.00
_cell.angle_gamma   90.00
#
_symmetry.space_group_name_H-M   'P 1'
#
loop_
_entity.id
_entity.type
_entity.pdbx_description
1 polymer ?
#
loop_
_entity_poly.entity_id
_entity_poly.type
_entity_poly.pdbx_seq_one_letter_code
_entity_poly.pdbx_strand_id
1 'polypeptide(L)'
;FQQTSYNMANNQKIIHKCKYLSLKAVKIKEDILFNKKCLTSNVTPNYVQLNTKINSYAAIKTLNIAKRIWVKEEINSLYSKLNTINNLLQDTKSELETNYHPETLEEINIYIQEWIHPILKKKKETHAKKLNKLIQEQNQNSKLTTVENNIEFYPNVKNFT
;
A
#
# COMPACT_ATOMS: atom_id res chain seq x y z
N PHE A 1 -34.13 23.63 24.59
CA PHE A 1 -34.32 22.58 23.56
C PHE A 1 -33.42 22.72 22.33
N GLN A 2 -33.07 23.92 21.83
CA GLN A 2 -32.17 24.06 20.66
C GLN A 2 -30.68 23.72 20.94
N GLN A 3 -30.19 23.98 22.16
CA GLN A 3 -28.78 23.80 22.51
C GLN A 3 -28.35 22.32 22.64
N THR A 4 -29.25 21.47 23.13
CA THR A 4 -29.05 20.01 23.23
C THR A 4 -29.04 19.32 21.87
N SER A 5 -29.90 19.75 20.93
CA SER A 5 -29.94 19.21 19.56
C SER A 5 -28.68 19.56 18.75
N TYR A 6 -28.17 20.79 18.91
CA TYR A 6 -26.93 21.24 18.27
C TYR A 6 -25.70 20.45 18.77
N ASN A 7 -25.59 20.24 20.09
CA ASN A 7 -24.51 19.45 20.68
C ASN A 7 -24.56 17.98 20.22
N MET A 8 -25.75 17.36 20.15
CA MET A 8 -25.89 15.99 19.61
C MET A 8 -25.43 15.85 18.15
N ALA A 9 -25.77 16.82 17.29
CA ALA A 9 -25.39 16.79 15.88
C ALA A 9 -23.88 17.01 15.67
N ASN A 10 -23.24 17.85 16.49
CA ASN A 10 -21.80 18.07 16.41
C ASN A 10 -21.02 16.83 16.88
N ASN A 11 -21.49 16.24 17.98
CA ASN A 11 -20.95 15.03 18.57
C ASN A 11 -20.96 13.82 17.59
N GLN A 12 -22.05 13.63 16.84
CA GLN A 12 -22.10 12.62 15.78
C GLN A 12 -21.07 12.88 14.66
N LYS A 13 -20.86 14.14 14.26
CA LYS A 13 -19.87 14.47 13.22
C LYS A 13 -18.45 14.09 13.64
N ILE A 14 -18.10 14.33 14.90
CA ILE A 14 -16.76 14.00 15.44
C ILE A 14 -16.55 12.48 15.46
N ILE A 15 -17.55 11.70 15.90
CA ILE A 15 -17.50 10.22 15.86
C ILE A 15 -17.32 9.73 14.42
N HIS A 16 -18.09 10.28 13.48
CA HIS A 16 -17.97 9.94 12.06
C HIS A 16 -16.57 10.27 11.51
N LYS A 17 -16.02 11.44 11.85
CA LYS A 17 -14.66 11.84 11.46
C LYS A 17 -13.61 10.86 12.01
N CYS A 18 -13.71 10.51 13.29
CA CYS A 18 -12.83 9.53 13.94
C CYS A 18 -12.89 8.16 13.24
N LYS A 19 -14.10 7.69 12.91
CA LYS A 19 -14.33 6.44 12.16
C LYS A 19 -13.62 6.43 10.80
N TYR A 20 -13.80 7.48 10.00
CA TYR A 20 -13.19 7.56 8.66
C TYR A 20 -11.67 7.73 8.71
N LEU A 21 -11.15 8.53 9.65
CA LEU A 21 -9.70 8.69 9.84
C LEU A 21 -9.05 7.36 10.26
N SER A 22 -9.68 6.64 11.20
CA SER A 22 -9.23 5.31 11.64
C SER A 22 -9.19 4.31 10.48
N LEU A 23 -10.24 4.27 9.66
CA LEU A 23 -10.26 3.41 8.46
C LEU A 23 -9.14 3.79 7.48
N LYS A 24 -8.94 5.09 7.25
CA LYS A 24 -7.91 5.57 6.32
C LYS A 24 -6.51 5.20 6.80
N ALA A 25 -6.23 5.37 8.10
CA ALA A 25 -4.95 4.98 8.71
C ALA A 25 -4.68 3.49 8.54
N VAL A 26 -5.68 2.64 8.83
CA VAL A 26 -5.57 1.18 8.69
C VAL A 26 -5.34 0.78 7.23
N LYS A 27 -6.07 1.39 6.27
CA LYS A 27 -5.87 1.11 4.84
C LYS A 27 -4.45 1.42 4.39
N ILE A 28 -3.91 2.58 4.79
CA ILE A 28 -2.54 2.99 4.43
C ILE A 28 -1.51 2.03 5.04
N LYS A 29 -1.69 1.60 6.30
CA LYS A 29 -0.81 0.59 6.92
C LYS A 29 -0.75 -0.71 6.09
N GLU A 30 -1.90 -1.16 5.58
CA GLU A 30 -1.95 -2.34 4.72
C GLU A 30 -1.34 -2.12 3.33
N ASP A 31 -1.45 -0.92 2.77
CA ASP A 31 -0.79 -0.55 1.51
C ASP A 31 0.74 -0.54 1.68
N ILE A 32 1.25 0.03 2.78
CA ILE A 32 2.66 -0.02 3.16
C ILE A 32 3.13 -1.48 3.29
N LEU A 33 2.37 -2.32 4.00
CA LEU A 33 2.71 -3.72 4.19
C LEU A 33 2.77 -4.48 2.87
N PHE A 34 1.81 -4.24 1.97
CA PHE A 34 1.82 -4.83 0.63
C PHE A 34 3.06 -4.43 -0.17
N ASN A 35 3.44 -3.16 -0.17
CA ASN A 35 4.62 -2.69 -0.88
C ASN A 35 5.92 -3.26 -0.32
N LYS A 36 6.02 -3.35 1.02
CA LYS A 36 7.15 -4.02 1.68
C LYS A 36 7.25 -5.49 1.27
N LYS A 37 6.12 -6.22 1.27
CA LYS A 37 6.09 -7.61 0.80
C LYS A 37 6.52 -7.74 -0.65
N CYS A 38 6.11 -6.82 -1.53
CA CYS A 38 6.56 -6.80 -2.91
C CYS A 38 8.09 -6.66 -3.02
N LEU A 39 8.69 -5.75 -2.24
CA LEU A 39 10.15 -5.58 -2.20
C LEU A 39 10.88 -6.82 -1.69
N THR A 40 10.36 -7.47 -0.65
CA THR A 40 10.91 -8.72 -0.08
C THR A 40 10.80 -9.88 -1.07
N SER A 41 9.68 -10.00 -1.77
CA SER A 41 9.45 -11.02 -2.80
C SER A 41 10.09 -10.68 -4.15
N ASN A 42 10.82 -9.56 -4.24
CA ASN A 42 11.45 -9.05 -5.46
C ASN A 42 10.48 -8.93 -6.66
N VAL A 43 9.23 -8.59 -6.38
CA VAL A 43 8.21 -8.33 -7.40
C VAL A 43 7.87 -6.84 -7.45
N THR A 44 7.47 -6.38 -8.63
CA THR A 44 7.04 -4.98 -8.81
C THR A 44 5.52 -4.90 -8.86
N PRO A 45 4.86 -4.05 -8.07
CA PRO A 45 3.42 -3.82 -8.19
C PRO A 45 3.01 -3.28 -9.57
N ASN A 46 1.82 -3.66 -10.06
CA ASN A 46 1.34 -3.27 -11.40
C ASN A 46 1.11 -1.76 -11.60
N TYR A 47 0.94 -1.01 -10.52
CA TYR A 47 0.78 0.44 -10.61
C TYR A 47 2.11 1.18 -10.85
N VAL A 48 3.25 0.47 -10.80
CA VAL A 48 4.56 1.00 -11.22
C VAL A 48 4.69 0.87 -12.73
N GLN A 49 4.44 1.96 -13.45
CA GLN A 49 4.46 1.99 -14.93
C GLN A 49 5.76 2.58 -15.48
N LEU A 50 6.91 2.02 -15.09
CA LEU A 50 8.20 2.39 -15.68
C LEU A 50 8.42 1.57 -16.94
N ASN A 51 8.19 2.19 -18.10
CA ASN A 51 8.40 1.61 -19.42
C ASN A 51 9.57 2.31 -20.09
N THR A 52 10.67 1.59 -20.28
CA THR A 52 11.85 2.05 -21.03
C THR A 52 12.21 1.01 -22.06
N LYS A 53 12.68 1.41 -23.24
CA LYS A 53 13.22 0.46 -24.23
C LYS A 53 14.39 -0.29 -23.60
N ILE A 54 14.31 -1.63 -23.65
CA ILE A 54 15.29 -2.52 -23.05
C ILE A 54 16.14 -3.11 -24.16
N ASN A 55 17.32 -2.53 -24.38
CA ASN A 55 18.20 -2.92 -25.49
C ASN A 55 19.47 -3.63 -25.00
N SER A 56 19.64 -3.76 -23.68
CA SER A 56 20.83 -4.36 -23.08
C SER A 56 20.54 -4.90 -21.67
N TYR A 57 21.39 -5.81 -21.21
CA TYR A 57 21.34 -6.32 -19.84
C TYR A 57 21.50 -5.21 -18.79
N ALA A 58 22.36 -4.23 -19.07
CA ALA A 58 22.53 -3.05 -18.21
C ALA A 58 21.23 -2.23 -18.11
N ALA A 59 20.46 -2.11 -19.20
CA ALA A 59 19.16 -1.45 -19.20
C ALA A 59 18.13 -2.21 -18.35
N ILE A 60 18.09 -3.55 -18.43
CA ILE A 60 17.23 -4.40 -17.57
C ILE A 60 17.55 -4.15 -16.09
N LYS A 61 18.84 -4.21 -15.73
CA LYS A 61 19.29 -4.01 -14.34
C LYS A 61 18.92 -2.63 -13.83
N THR A 62 19.14 -1.60 -14.64
CA THR A 62 18.81 -0.21 -14.30
C THR A 62 17.30 -0.03 -14.11
N LEU A 63 16.47 -0.58 -14.99
CA LEU A 63 15.02 -0.52 -14.86
C LEU A 63 14.52 -1.21 -13.59
N ASN A 64 15.07 -2.37 -13.25
CA ASN A 64 14.72 -3.09 -12.01
C ASN A 64 15.11 -2.29 -10.76
N ILE A 65 16.27 -1.62 -10.78
CA ILE A 65 16.68 -0.71 -9.71
C ILE A 65 15.70 0.47 -9.60
N ALA A 66 15.36 1.10 -10.72
CA ALA A 66 14.42 2.22 -10.75
C ALA A 66 13.04 1.84 -10.20
N LYS A 67 12.51 0.67 -10.58
CA LYS A 67 11.25 0.11 -10.04
C LYS A 67 11.33 -0.06 -8.52
N ARG A 68 12.43 -0.60 -7.99
CA ARG A 68 12.63 -0.77 -6.54
C ARG A 68 12.71 0.57 -5.81
N ILE A 69 13.42 1.55 -6.37
CA ILE A 69 13.49 2.92 -5.80
C ILE A 69 12.10 3.54 -5.76
N TRP A 70 11.36 3.46 -6.87
CA TRP A 70 10.02 4.00 -6.96
C TRP A 70 9.09 3.41 -5.87
N VAL A 71 9.13 2.10 -5.63
CA VAL A 71 8.33 1.46 -4.57
C VAL A 71 8.76 1.92 -3.17
N LYS A 72 10.06 2.16 -2.94
CA LYS A 72 10.54 2.71 -1.66
C LYS A 72 10.03 4.13 -1.43
N GLU A 73 10.06 4.98 -2.46
CA GLU A 73 9.53 6.33 -2.38
C GLU A 73 8.01 6.33 -2.14
N GLU A 74 7.27 5.42 -2.77
CA GLU A 74 5.84 5.26 -2.47
C GLU A 74 5.60 4.86 -1.01
N ILE A 75 6.41 3.97 -0.45
CA ILE A 75 6.34 3.62 0.99
C ILE A 75 6.59 4.87 1.86
N ASN A 76 7.60 5.69 1.54
CA ASN A 76 7.90 6.91 2.28
C ASN A 76 6.75 7.94 2.20
N SER A 77 6.16 8.09 1.01
CA SER A 77 4.98 8.93 0.77
C SER A 77 3.78 8.45 1.61
N LEU A 78 3.53 7.13 1.64
CA LEU A 78 2.48 6.54 2.46
C LEU A 78 2.72 6.74 3.97
N TYR A 79 3.97 6.63 4.44
CA TYR A 79 4.31 6.96 5.83
C TYR A 79 4.04 8.41 6.17
N SER A 80 4.39 9.34 5.28
CA SER A 80 4.12 10.78 5.46
C SER A 80 2.61 11.03 5.56
N LYS A 81 1.82 10.44 4.65
CA LYS A 81 0.35 10.51 4.68
C LYS A 81 -0.23 9.89 5.96
N LEU A 82 0.31 8.76 6.41
CA LEU A 82 -0.12 8.10 7.65
C LEU A 82 0.13 9.00 8.86
N ASN A 83 1.28 9.69 8.91
CA ASN A 83 1.59 10.62 9.99
C ASN A 83 0.58 11.76 10.06
N THR A 84 0.27 12.39 8.93
CA THR A 84 -0.78 13.44 8.85
C THR A 84 -2.13 12.93 9.35
N ILE A 85 -2.52 11.72 8.96
CA ILE A 85 -3.80 11.13 9.39
C ILE A 85 -3.79 10.80 10.89
N ASN A 86 -2.68 10.31 11.43
CA ASN A 86 -2.56 10.01 12.85
C ASN A 86 -2.65 11.28 13.69
N ASN A 87 -2.04 12.39 13.25
CA ASN A 87 -2.17 13.67 13.93
C ASN A 87 -3.63 14.13 13.94
N LEU A 88 -4.30 14.13 12.78
CA LEU A 88 -5.73 14.48 12.69
C LEU A 88 -6.61 13.54 13.54
N LEU A 89 -6.27 12.26 13.61
CA LEU A 89 -6.99 11.29 14.43
C LEU A 89 -6.79 11.58 15.91
N GLN A 90 -5.58 11.94 16.33
CA GLN A 90 -5.28 12.31 17.70
C GLN A 90 -6.05 13.57 18.11
N ASP A 91 -6.03 14.61 17.28
CA ASP A 91 -6.80 15.83 17.53
C ASP A 91 -8.30 15.53 17.68
N THR A 92 -8.84 14.68 16.80
CA THR A 92 -10.25 14.28 16.84
C THR A 92 -10.57 13.43 18.08
N LYS A 93 -9.64 12.60 18.55
CA LYS A 93 -9.80 11.81 19.78
C LYS A 93 -9.79 12.69 21.02
N SER A 94 -8.86 13.64 21.11
CA SER A 94 -8.84 14.62 22.20
C SER A 94 -10.12 15.46 22.22
N GLU A 95 -10.66 15.83 21.05
CA GLU A 95 -11.98 16.46 20.97
C GLU A 95 -13.10 15.55 21.53
N LEU A 96 -13.10 14.25 21.21
CA LEU A 96 -14.05 13.30 21.81
C LEU A 96 -13.88 13.19 23.33
N GLU A 97 -12.64 13.11 23.82
CA GLU A 97 -12.32 13.00 25.25
C GLU A 97 -12.82 14.19 26.06
N THR A 98 -12.87 15.39 25.46
CA THR A 98 -13.45 16.57 26.13
C THR A 98 -14.97 16.54 26.21
N ASN A 99 -15.64 15.78 25.33
CA ASN A 99 -17.10 15.80 25.17
C ASN A 99 -17.80 14.56 25.76
N TYR A 100 -17.07 13.51 26.11
CA TYR A 100 -17.62 12.21 26.50
C TYR A 100 -16.92 11.60 27.71
N HIS A 101 -17.69 10.86 28.50
CA HIS A 101 -17.14 10.05 29.58
C HIS A 101 -16.34 8.85 29.04
N PRO A 102 -15.34 8.34 29.79
CA PRO A 102 -14.49 7.22 29.36
C PRO A 102 -15.24 5.98 28.89
N GLU A 103 -16.36 5.63 29.54
CA GLU A 103 -17.18 4.47 29.16
C GLU A 103 -17.77 4.63 27.75
N THR A 104 -18.31 5.81 27.43
CA THR A 104 -18.84 6.11 26.10
C THR A 104 -17.74 6.13 25.03
N LEU A 105 -16.53 6.57 25.38
CA LEU A 105 -15.38 6.53 24.47
C LEU A 105 -15.00 5.09 24.11
N GLU A 106 -15.06 4.16 25.08
CA GLU A 106 -14.79 2.76 24.84
C GLU A 106 -15.85 2.15 23.91
N GLU A 107 -17.14 2.43 24.15
CA GLU A 107 -18.23 2.01 23.26
C GLU A 107 -18.05 2.53 21.82
N ILE A 108 -17.67 3.81 21.67
CA ILE A 108 -17.37 4.41 20.36
C ILE A 108 -16.19 3.70 19.70
N ASN A 109 -15.13 3.39 20.46
CA ASN A 109 -13.97 2.69 19.94
C ASN A 109 -14.33 1.28 19.47
N ILE A 110 -15.08 0.51 20.27
CA ILE A 110 -15.58 -0.82 19.90
C ILE A 110 -16.40 -0.74 18.61
N TYR A 111 -17.38 0.17 18.56
CA TYR A 111 -18.21 0.40 17.37
C TYR A 111 -17.38 0.69 16.11
N ILE A 112 -16.35 1.54 16.23
CA ILE A 112 -15.45 1.84 15.11
C ILE A 112 -14.63 0.61 14.71
N GLN A 113 -14.10 -0.16 15.67
CA GLN A 113 -13.30 -1.35 15.38
C GLN A 113 -14.11 -2.44 14.70
N GLU A 114 -15.32 -2.72 15.19
CA GLU A 114 -16.23 -3.71 14.60
C GLU A 114 -16.56 -3.36 13.14
N TRP A 115 -16.70 -2.07 12.84
CA TRP A 115 -16.94 -1.61 11.47
C TRP A 115 -15.70 -1.72 10.56
N ILE A 116 -14.51 -1.40 11.08
CA ILE A 116 -13.25 -1.44 10.32
C ILE A 116 -12.80 -2.87 10.06
N HIS A 117 -12.98 -3.77 11.03
CA HIS A 117 -12.46 -5.13 11.00
C HIS A 117 -12.79 -5.92 9.72
N PRO A 118 -14.06 -6.04 9.26
CA PRO A 118 -14.38 -6.78 8.04
C PRO A 118 -13.77 -6.15 6.78
N ILE A 119 -13.70 -4.82 6.73
CA ILE A 119 -13.09 -4.08 5.60
C ILE A 119 -11.59 -4.37 5.54
N LEU A 120 -10.92 -4.34 6.70
CA LEU A 120 -9.51 -4.66 6.83
C LEU A 120 -9.23 -6.10 6.41
N LYS A 121 -10.02 -7.05 6.90
CA LYS A 121 -9.91 -8.47 6.54
C LYS A 121 -9.98 -8.67 5.01
N LYS A 122 -11.00 -8.10 4.36
CA LYS A 122 -11.15 -8.17 2.90
C LYS A 122 -9.96 -7.54 2.15
N LYS A 123 -9.43 -6.41 2.64
CA LYS A 123 -8.26 -5.76 2.03
C LYS A 123 -7.00 -6.63 2.14
N LYS A 124 -6.75 -7.24 3.30
CA LYS A 124 -5.65 -8.20 3.53
C LYS A 124 -5.72 -9.38 2.57
N GLU A 125 -6.89 -10.00 2.44
CA GLU A 125 -7.12 -11.09 1.50
C GLU A 125 -6.88 -10.67 0.05
N THR A 126 -7.36 -9.49 -0.32
CA THR A 126 -7.14 -8.92 -1.66
C THR A 126 -5.66 -8.68 -1.93
N HIS A 127 -4.92 -8.11 -0.97
CA HIS A 127 -3.49 -7.88 -1.10
C HIS A 127 -2.70 -9.18 -1.18
N ALA A 128 -3.08 -10.20 -0.41
CA ALA A 128 -2.47 -11.53 -0.49
C ALA A 128 -2.68 -12.16 -1.87
N LYS A 129 -3.92 -12.13 -2.40
CA LYS A 129 -4.22 -12.62 -3.76
C LYS A 129 -3.44 -11.85 -4.82
N LYS A 130 -3.38 -10.52 -4.72
CA LYS A 130 -2.59 -9.66 -5.63
C LYS A 130 -1.11 -10.02 -5.61
N LEU A 131 -0.53 -10.19 -4.41
CA LEU A 131 0.89 -10.54 -4.27
C LEU A 131 1.19 -11.91 -4.90
N ASN A 132 0.36 -12.92 -4.62
CA ASN A 132 0.53 -14.26 -5.19
C ASN A 132 0.46 -14.23 -6.71
N LYS A 133 -0.50 -13.46 -7.27
CA LYS A 133 -0.61 -13.27 -8.72
C LYS A 133 0.64 -12.62 -9.32
N LEU A 134 1.15 -11.55 -8.70
CA LEU A 134 2.38 -10.88 -9.14
C LEU A 134 3.59 -11.83 -9.13
N ILE A 135 3.72 -12.63 -8.07
CA ILE A 135 4.78 -13.64 -7.95
C ILE A 135 4.69 -14.67 -9.08
N GLN A 136 3.49 -15.18 -9.37
CA GLN A 136 3.29 -16.15 -10.44
C GLN A 136 3.63 -15.56 -11.82
N GLU A 137 3.09 -14.40 -12.15
CA GLU A 137 3.29 -13.75 -13.46
C GLU A 137 4.76 -13.38 -13.71
N GLN A 138 5.42 -12.79 -12.70
CA GLN A 138 6.80 -12.31 -12.87
C GLN A 138 7.84 -13.44 -12.79
N ASN A 139 7.55 -14.54 -12.08
CA ASN A 139 8.41 -15.72 -12.06
C ASN A 139 8.23 -16.62 -13.30
N GLN A 140 7.08 -16.59 -13.97
CA GLN A 140 6.89 -17.30 -15.24
C GLN A 140 7.61 -16.58 -16.39
N ASN A 141 7.54 -15.24 -16.42
CA ASN A 141 8.20 -14.44 -17.44
C ASN A 141 9.74 -14.51 -17.38
N SER A 142 10.32 -14.66 -16.18
CA SER A 142 11.77 -14.83 -16.03
C SER A 142 12.27 -16.17 -16.57
N LYS A 143 11.44 -17.23 -16.55
CA LYS A 143 11.78 -18.54 -17.10
C LYS A 143 11.75 -18.56 -18.63
N LEU A 144 10.82 -17.82 -19.24
CA LEU A 144 10.70 -17.72 -20.70
C LEU A 144 11.88 -16.94 -21.32
N THR A 145 12.32 -15.86 -20.67
CA THR A 145 13.46 -15.05 -21.15
C THR A 145 14.82 -15.76 -21.06
N THR A 146 14.99 -16.77 -20.19
CA THR A 146 16.21 -17.60 -20.19
C THR A 146 16.28 -18.60 -21.34
N VAL A 147 15.14 -19.01 -21.92
CA VAL A 147 15.13 -19.97 -23.04
C VAL A 147 15.50 -19.26 -24.36
N GLU A 148 15.07 -18.00 -24.54
CA GLU A 148 15.36 -17.23 -25.76
C GLU A 148 16.78 -16.63 -25.82
N ASN A 149 17.51 -16.56 -24.69
CA ASN A 149 18.90 -16.07 -24.65
C ASN A 149 19.95 -17.18 -24.85
N ASN A 150 19.54 -18.43 -25.08
CA ASN A 150 20.40 -19.50 -25.60
C ASN A 150 20.42 -19.49 -27.14
N ILE A 151 20.45 -18.31 -27.77
CA ILE A 151 20.87 -18.23 -29.16
C ILE A 151 22.38 -18.48 -29.14
N GLU A 152 22.76 -19.67 -29.59
CA GLU A 152 24.14 -20.11 -29.78
C GLU A 152 24.97 -18.96 -30.36
N PHE A 153 26.06 -18.63 -29.66
CA PHE A 153 27.09 -17.74 -30.17
C PHE A 153 27.68 -18.40 -31.43
N TYR A 154 27.25 -17.99 -32.62
CA TYR A 154 27.77 -18.54 -33.88
C TYR A 154 29.30 -18.39 -33.91
N PRO A 155 30.08 -19.48 -33.89
CA PRO A 155 31.52 -19.41 -33.93
C PRO A 155 31.96 -19.36 -35.40
N ASN A 156 31.58 -18.33 -36.15
CA ASN A 156 31.97 -18.20 -37.56
C ASN A 156 32.18 -16.74 -37.95
N VAL A 157 33.16 -16.10 -37.33
CA VAL A 157 33.88 -15.01 -37.99
C VAL A 157 35.25 -15.56 -38.34
N LYS A 158 35.37 -16.12 -39.55
CA LYS A 158 36.67 -16.25 -40.19
C LYS A 158 37.06 -14.84 -40.65
N ASN A 159 38.05 -14.25 -39.99
CA ASN A 159 38.73 -13.09 -40.56
C ASN A 159 39.36 -13.54 -41.87
N PHE A 160 38.81 -13.10 -42.99
CA PHE A 160 39.54 -13.09 -44.25
C PHE A 160 40.43 -11.85 -44.23
N THR A 161 41.73 -12.11 -43.98
CA THR A 161 42.93 -11.27 -44.18
C THR A 161 42.94 -9.87 -43.60
#